data_AF-A0A5U2F5U4-F1
#
_entry.id   AF-A0A5U2F5U4-F1
#
_cell.length_a   1.000
_cell.length_b   1.000
_cell.length_c   1.000
_cell.angle_alpha   90.00
_cell.angle_beta   90.00
_cell.angle_gamma   90.00
#
_symmetry.space_group_name_H-M   'P 1'
#
loop_
_entity.id
_entity.type
_entity.pdbx_description
1 polymer ?
#
loop_
_entity_poly.entity_id
_entity_poly.type
_entity_poly.pdbx_seq_one_letter_code
_entity_poly.pdbx_strand_id
1 'polypeptide(L)'
;MSNFFVTMTPEQWARLKNRPQNFPIVEDYFPAQPEPGDMLFVRQQLPRSPYDDETIIDLGQCVIAWVEPVANIPHRYRLKVTFSMTPEQVRRRYGCPFTPLSDMLRKCRDEKTKAELEKARQRLEKKASLVFRFL
;
A
#
# COMPACT_ATOMS: atom_id res chain seq x y z
N MET A 1 -14.44 -1.84 -12.80
CA MET A 1 -13.03 -1.56 -12.48
C MET A 1 -12.53 -0.53 -13.47
N SER A 2 -12.45 0.70 -13.00
CA SER A 2 -11.91 1.85 -13.72
C SER A 2 -10.42 1.99 -13.42
N ASN A 3 -9.69 2.60 -14.35
CA ASN A 3 -8.26 2.86 -14.23
C ASN A 3 -8.03 4.35 -14.04
N PHE A 4 -7.39 4.74 -12.94
CA PHE A 4 -7.04 6.11 -12.62
C PHE A 4 -5.54 6.31 -12.66
N PHE A 5 -5.13 7.53 -12.98
CA PHE A 5 -3.72 7.91 -13.03
C PHE A 5 -3.48 9.04 -12.05
N VAL A 6 -2.37 8.95 -11.33
CA VAL A 6 -1.85 10.03 -10.51
C VAL A 6 -0.46 10.35 -11.01
N THR A 7 -0.22 11.59 -11.38
CA THR A 7 1.06 12.03 -11.91
C THR A 7 1.68 13.02 -10.94
N MET A 8 2.72 12.58 -10.25
CA MET A 8 3.41 13.42 -9.26
C MET A 8 4.59 14.14 -9.90
N THR A 9 4.77 15.41 -9.56
CA THR A 9 6.00 16.14 -9.91
C THR A 9 7.20 15.59 -9.14
N PRO A 10 8.45 15.85 -9.59
CA PRO A 10 9.64 15.42 -8.84
C PRO A 10 9.65 15.92 -7.39
N GLU A 11 9.13 17.12 -7.16
CA GLU A 11 9.01 17.72 -5.83
C GLU A 11 7.98 17.02 -4.96
N GLN A 12 6.80 16.72 -5.51
CA GLN A 12 5.75 15.96 -4.81
C GLN A 12 6.26 14.56 -4.46
N TRP A 13 6.96 13.91 -5.39
CA TRP A 13 7.60 12.62 -5.18
C TRP A 13 8.65 12.66 -4.08
N ALA A 14 9.54 13.67 -4.10
CA ALA A 14 10.55 13.87 -3.06
C ALA A 14 9.93 14.13 -1.68
N ARG A 15 8.87 14.95 -1.61
CA ARG A 15 8.12 15.20 -0.36
C ARG A 15 7.49 13.92 0.19
N LEU A 16 6.95 13.08 -0.69
CA LEU A 16 6.34 11.81 -0.32
C LEU A 16 7.38 10.81 0.22
N LYS A 17 8.56 10.72 -0.41
CA LYS A 17 9.70 9.94 0.10
C LYS A 17 10.13 10.40 1.50
N ASN A 18 10.14 11.72 1.74
CA ASN A 18 10.56 12.31 3.01
C ASN A 18 9.47 12.27 4.10
N ARG A 19 8.19 12.14 3.73
CA ARG A 19 7.05 12.09 4.66
C ARG A 19 6.23 10.81 4.42
N PRO A 20 6.80 9.63 4.73
CA PRO A 20 6.12 8.36 4.52
C PRO A 20 4.81 8.25 5.27
N GLN A 21 4.64 8.97 6.39
CA GLN A 21 3.41 9.02 7.20
C GLN A 21 2.17 9.46 6.42
N ASN A 22 2.36 10.24 5.35
CA ASN A 22 1.28 10.65 4.47
C ASN A 22 0.96 9.62 3.38
N PHE A 23 1.80 8.59 3.24
CA PHE A 23 1.57 7.46 2.35
C PHE A 23 0.86 6.35 3.14
N PRO A 24 -0.35 5.94 2.72
CA PRO A 24 -0.77 5.81 1.33
C PRO A 24 -1.98 6.70 0.99
N ILE A 25 -1.92 7.98 1.30
CA ILE A 25 -2.98 8.93 0.97
C ILE A 25 -2.52 9.81 -0.18
N VAL A 26 -3.29 9.82 -1.26
CA VAL A 26 -3.03 10.63 -2.45
C VAL A 26 -4.22 11.52 -2.70
N GLU A 27 -4.00 12.80 -2.94
CA GLU A 27 -5.05 13.75 -3.27
C GLU A 27 -4.77 14.35 -4.65
N ASP A 28 -5.67 14.14 -5.59
CA ASP A 28 -5.52 14.64 -6.95
C ASP A 28 -6.89 14.87 -7.62
N TYR A 29 -6.86 15.48 -8.80
CA TYR A 29 -8.00 15.65 -9.66
C TYR A 29 -8.26 14.38 -10.48
N PHE A 30 -9.48 13.85 -10.42
CA PHE A 30 -9.92 12.69 -11.19
C PHE A 30 -11.19 13.03 -11.98
N PRO A 31 -11.21 12.76 -13.30
CA PRO A 31 -12.34 13.14 -14.17
C PRO A 31 -13.63 12.38 -13.83
N ALA A 32 -13.51 11.17 -13.28
CA ALA A 32 -14.61 10.38 -12.76
C ALA A 32 -14.40 10.14 -11.26
N GLN A 33 -15.50 9.90 -10.53
CA GLN A 33 -15.40 9.51 -9.13
C GLN A 33 -14.76 8.12 -9.03
N PRO A 34 -13.60 8.00 -8.36
CA PRO A 34 -13.01 6.69 -8.12
C PRO A 34 -13.83 5.91 -7.10
N GLU A 35 -13.85 4.58 -7.25
CA GLU A 35 -14.50 3.68 -6.30
C GLU A 35 -13.46 2.79 -5.59
N PRO A 36 -13.74 2.35 -4.35
CA PRO A 36 -12.94 1.31 -3.72
C PRO A 36 -12.91 0.04 -4.59
N GLY A 37 -11.71 -0.45 -4.88
CA GLY A 37 -11.46 -1.57 -5.78
C GLY A 37 -10.96 -1.17 -7.17
N ASP A 38 -11.05 0.10 -7.55
CA ASP A 38 -10.47 0.60 -8.79
C ASP A 38 -8.93 0.63 -8.73
N MET A 39 -8.29 0.59 -9.90
CA MET A 39 -6.83 0.61 -10.00
C MET A 39 -6.32 2.04 -10.13
N LEU A 40 -5.29 2.38 -9.34
CA LEU A 40 -4.56 3.64 -9.43
C LEU A 40 -3.13 3.38 -9.91
N PHE A 41 -2.79 3.95 -11.06
CA PHE A 41 -1.44 3.95 -11.59
C PHE A 41 -0.69 5.19 -11.08
N VAL A 42 0.43 4.95 -10.42
CA VAL A 42 1.29 6.00 -9.87
C VAL A 42 2.39 6.31 -10.88
N ARG A 43 2.45 7.56 -11.31
CA ARG A 43 3.39 8.09 -12.28
C ARG A 43 4.20 9.21 -11.67
N GLN A 44 5.44 9.35 -12.13
CA GLN A 44 6.28 10.50 -11.82
C GLN A 44 6.57 11.25 -13.11
N GLN A 45 6.32 12.55 -13.09
CA GLN A 45 6.84 13.46 -14.11
C GLN A 45 8.33 13.67 -13.86
N LEU A 46 9.16 13.44 -14.88
CA LEU A 46 10.59 13.73 -14.85
C LEU A 46 10.86 15.19 -15.26
N PRO A 47 11.98 15.78 -14.81
CA PRO A 47 12.43 17.06 -15.33
C PRO A 47 12.68 16.91 -16.85
N ARG A 48 12.23 17.89 -17.63
CA ARG A 48 12.54 17.94 -19.06
C ARG A 48 14.05 18.01 -19.25
N SER A 49 14.61 17.02 -19.93
CA SER A 49 15.99 17.02 -20.39
C SER A 49 16.01 17.35 -21.87
N PRO A 50 16.99 18.12 -22.37
CA PRO A 50 17.14 18.36 -23.81
C PRO A 50 17.48 17.09 -24.61
N TYR A 51 17.77 15.98 -23.93
CA TYR A 51 18.15 14.69 -24.54
C TYR A 51 17.12 13.58 -24.33
N ASP A 52 16.03 13.85 -23.61
CA ASP A 52 15.08 12.82 -23.20
C ASP A 52 13.65 13.34 -23.38
N ASP A 53 12.94 12.75 -24.34
CA ASP A 53 11.55 13.11 -24.66
C ASP A 53 10.56 12.46 -23.67
N GLU A 54 10.98 11.40 -22.97
CA GLU A 54 10.17 10.71 -21.97
C GLU A 54 10.10 11.53 -20.66
N THR A 55 9.05 12.32 -20.56
CA THR A 55 8.81 13.19 -19.39
C THR A 55 7.99 12.55 -18.27
N ILE A 56 7.53 11.31 -18.45
CA ILE A 56 6.69 10.61 -17.47
C ILE A 56 7.14 9.16 -17.36
N ILE A 57 7.39 8.69 -16.14
CA ILE A 57 7.69 7.30 -15.84
C ILE A 57 6.59 6.67 -14.99
N ASP A 58 6.25 5.42 -15.29
CA ASP A 58 5.34 4.62 -14.48
C ASP A 58 6.08 4.03 -13.27
N LEU A 59 5.68 4.42 -12.07
CA LEU A 59 6.25 3.92 -10.83
C LEU A 59 5.61 2.59 -10.42
N GLY A 60 4.33 2.40 -10.72
CA GLY A 60 3.60 1.15 -10.57
C GLY A 60 2.10 1.32 -10.32
N GLN A 61 1.46 0.28 -9.80
CA GLN A 61 0.00 0.22 -9.62
C GLN A 61 -0.40 -0.08 -8.17
N CYS A 62 -1.53 0.49 -7.77
CA CYS A 62 -2.15 0.37 -6.46
C CYS A 62 -3.64 0.08 -6.62
N VAL A 63 -4.27 -0.46 -5.59
CA VAL A 63 -5.74 -0.59 -5.52
C VAL A 63 -6.26 0.52 -4.62
N ILE A 64 -7.34 1.18 -5.03
CA ILE A 64 -8.02 2.18 -4.21
C ILE A 64 -8.77 1.44 -3.10
N ALA A 65 -8.38 1.68 -1.85
CA ALA A 65 -9.04 1.07 -0.71
C ALA A 65 -10.16 1.96 -0.17
N TRP A 66 -10.03 3.28 -0.34
CA TRP A 66 -11.01 4.24 0.13
C TRP A 66 -10.93 5.58 -0.61
N VAL A 67 -12.06 6.28 -0.67
CA VAL A 67 -12.22 7.53 -1.43
C VAL A 67 -12.95 8.55 -0.57
N GLU A 68 -12.33 9.71 -0.40
CA GLU A 68 -12.86 10.88 0.27
C GLU A 68 -13.00 12.02 -0.76
N PRO A 69 -14.21 12.54 -1.05
CA PRO A 69 -14.32 13.76 -1.84
C PRO A 69 -13.77 14.94 -1.04
N VAL A 70 -12.98 15.79 -1.68
CA VAL A 70 -12.49 17.02 -1.06
C VAL A 70 -13.61 18.06 -1.10
N ALA A 71 -14.07 18.48 0.09
CA ALA A 71 -15.14 19.47 0.20
C ALA A 71 -14.79 20.74 -0.59
N ASN A 72 -15.77 21.27 -1.32
CA ASN A 72 -15.70 22.50 -2.10
C ASN A 72 -14.79 22.47 -3.35
N ILE A 73 -14.24 21.31 -3.75
CA ILE A 73 -13.49 21.20 -5.02
C ILE A 73 -14.06 20.02 -5.83
N PRO A 74 -14.83 20.28 -6.91
CA PRO A 74 -15.38 19.22 -7.73
C PRO A 74 -14.24 18.40 -8.35
N HIS A 75 -14.48 17.10 -8.52
CA HIS A 75 -13.54 16.15 -9.13
C HIS A 75 -12.20 15.99 -8.40
N ARG A 76 -12.04 16.54 -7.20
CA ARG A 76 -10.86 16.35 -6.37
C ARG A 76 -11.15 15.34 -5.28
N TYR A 77 -10.35 14.28 -5.24
CA TYR A 77 -10.56 13.17 -4.33
C TYR A 77 -9.27 12.86 -3.59
N ARG A 78 -9.43 12.57 -2.31
CA ARG A 78 -8.42 12.04 -1.41
C ARG A 78 -8.59 10.53 -1.35
N LEU A 79 -7.65 9.82 -1.94
CA LEU A 79 -7.64 8.37 -2.06
C LEU A 79 -6.72 7.77 -1.01
N LYS A 80 -7.20 6.74 -0.33
CA LYS A 80 -6.33 5.83 0.44
C LYS A 80 -6.07 4.60 -0.41
N VAL A 81 -4.81 4.29 -0.67
CA VAL A 81 -4.43 3.19 -1.55
C VAL A 81 -3.82 2.02 -0.80
N THR A 82 -3.94 0.82 -1.36
CA THR A 82 -3.28 -0.40 -0.91
C THR A 82 -2.35 -0.90 -2.01
N PHE A 83 -1.14 -1.27 -1.61
CA PHE A 83 -0.19 -1.93 -2.49
C PHE A 83 -0.45 -3.44 -2.44
N SER A 84 -0.48 -4.08 -3.61
CA SER A 84 -0.40 -5.54 -3.69
C SER A 84 1.00 -6.07 -3.37
N MET A 85 2.00 -5.19 -3.36
CA MET A 85 3.41 -5.50 -3.09
C MET A 85 3.73 -5.49 -1.60
N THR A 86 4.75 -6.25 -1.19
CA THR A 86 5.22 -6.23 0.21
C THR A 86 5.85 -4.87 0.56
N PRO A 87 5.88 -4.47 1.84
CA PRO A 87 6.56 -3.25 2.29
C PRO A 87 7.99 -3.11 1.79
N GLU A 88 8.75 -4.20 1.71
CA GLU A 88 10.13 -4.22 1.21
C GLU A 88 10.21 -3.98 -0.29
N GLN A 89 9.27 -4.55 -1.06
CA GLN A 89 9.16 -4.31 -2.50
C GLN A 89 8.72 -2.88 -2.78
N VAL A 90 7.77 -2.35 -2.00
CA VAL A 90 7.36 -0.94 -2.08
C VAL A 90 8.55 -0.03 -1.76
N ARG A 91 9.32 -0.32 -0.71
CA ARG A 91 10.52 0.44 -0.36
C ARG A 91 11.58 0.38 -1.46
N ARG A 92 11.84 -0.79 -2.04
CA ARG A 92 12.80 -0.94 -3.14
C ARG A 92 12.36 -0.19 -4.40
N ARG A 93 11.08 -0.23 -4.73
CA ARG A 93 10.52 0.31 -5.97
C ARG A 93 10.27 1.82 -5.91
N TYR A 94 9.76 2.29 -4.78
CA TYR A 94 9.33 3.68 -4.60
C TYR A 94 10.27 4.49 -3.69
N GLY A 95 11.28 3.86 -3.08
CA GLY A 95 12.22 4.55 -2.17
C GLY A 95 11.58 5.08 -0.88
N CYS A 96 10.30 4.79 -0.65
CA CYS A 96 9.53 5.30 0.48
C CYS A 96 9.65 4.34 1.67
N PRO A 97 9.97 4.83 2.88
CA PRO A 97 9.82 4.01 4.08
C PRO A 97 8.35 3.64 4.25
N PHE A 98 8.03 2.37 4.48
CA PHE A 98 6.67 2.01 4.90
C PHE A 98 6.39 2.66 6.26
N THR A 99 5.17 3.14 6.51
CA THR A 99 4.89 3.76 7.82
C THR A 99 5.03 2.72 8.92
N PRO A 100 5.61 3.09 10.07
CA PRO A 100 5.79 2.17 11.20
C PRO A 100 4.46 1.56 11.67
N LEU A 101 3.33 2.24 11.44
CA LEU A 101 2.00 1.71 11.76
C LEU A 101 1.64 0.48 10.93
N SER A 102 1.90 0.51 9.62
CA SER A 102 1.60 -0.62 8.73
C SER A 102 2.57 -1.79 8.91
N ASP A 103 3.84 -1.52 9.22
CA ASP A 103 4.80 -2.55 9.65
C ASP A 103 4.44 -3.15 11.02
N MET A 104 3.96 -2.34 11.96
CA MET A 104 3.42 -2.81 13.25
C MET A 104 2.17 -3.67 13.05
N LEU A 105 1.23 -3.25 12.20
CA LEU A 105 0.03 -4.04 11.91
C LEU A 105 0.36 -5.37 11.24
N ARG A 106 1.37 -5.41 10.36
CA ARG A 106 1.89 -6.66 9.77
C ARG A 106 2.50 -7.55 10.86
N LYS A 107 3.40 -7.01 11.69
CA LYS A 107 4.03 -7.76 12.79
C LYS A 107 3.01 -8.32 13.78
N CYS A 108 2.02 -7.52 14.21
CA CYS A 108 0.94 -7.99 15.08
C CYS A 108 0.13 -9.12 14.43
N ARG A 109 -0.10 -9.07 13.12
CA ARG A 109 -0.82 -10.13 12.40
C ARG A 109 0.02 -11.42 12.35
N ASP A 110 1.30 -11.31 12.05
CA ASP A 110 2.23 -12.45 12.00
C ASP A 110 2.49 -13.07 13.38
N GLU A 111 2.53 -12.27 14.44
CA GLU A 111 2.62 -12.76 15.81
C GLU A 111 1.34 -13.49 16.23
N LYS A 112 0.17 -12.97 15.85
CA LYS A 112 -1.11 -13.61 16.14
C LYS A 112 -1.24 -14.97 15.44
N THR A 113 -0.88 -15.06 14.16
CA THR A 113 -0.91 -16.33 13.41
C THR A 113 0.07 -17.35 13.99
N LYS A 114 1.27 -16.92 14.38
CA LYS A 114 2.23 -17.80 15.09
C LYS A 114 1.69 -18.29 16.42
N ALA A 115 1.07 -17.43 17.22
CA ALA A 115 0.49 -17.81 18.51
C ALA A 115 -0.68 -18.79 18.35
N GLU A 116 -1.50 -18.65 17.31
CA GLU A 116 -2.59 -19.58 16.98
C GLU A 116 -2.04 -20.95 16.54
N LEU A 117 -1.00 -20.96 15.70
CA LEU A 117 -0.29 -22.17 15.29
C LEU A 117 0.33 -22.92 16.48
N GLU A 118 0.99 -22.20 17.39
CA GLU A 118 1.59 -22.79 18.57
C GLU A 118 0.54 -23.38 19.52
N LYS A 119 -0.58 -22.67 19.73
CA LYS A 119 -1.72 -23.22 20.49
C LYS A 119 -2.30 -24.48 19.84
N ALA A 120 -2.39 -24.51 18.51
CA ALA A 120 -2.86 -25.69 17.79
C ALA A 120 -1.89 -26.87 17.97
N ARG A 121 -0.58 -26.62 17.91
CA ARG A 121 0.48 -27.61 18.13
C ARG A 121 0.43 -28.21 19.54
N GLN A 122 0.31 -27.37 20.57
CA GLN A 122 0.18 -27.83 21.96
C GLN A 122 -1.08 -28.66 22.20
N ARG A 123 -2.20 -28.30 21.55
CA ARG A 123 -3.44 -29.09 21.63
C ARG A 123 -3.29 -30.47 20.98
N LEU A 124 -2.60 -30.54 19.83
CA LEU A 124 -2.30 -31.80 19.16
C LEU A 124 -1.40 -32.69 20.02
N GLU A 125 -0.35 -32.12 20.62
CA GLU A 125 0.58 -32.85 21.49
C GLU A 125 -0.09 -33.35 22.78
N LYS A 126 -0.97 -32.55 23.39
CA LYS A 126 -1.80 -33.00 24.53
C LYS A 126 -2.73 -34.15 24.15
N LYS A 127 -3.33 -34.13 22.96
CA LYS A 127 -4.15 -35.24 22.47
C LYS A 127 -3.32 -36.47 22.17
N ALA A 128 -2.16 -36.31 21.54
CA ALA A 128 -1.25 -37.42 21.24
C ALA A 128 -0.71 -38.09 22.51
N SER A 129 -0.34 -37.31 23.54
CA SER A 129 0.13 -37.84 24.83
C SER A 129 -0.97 -38.53 25.63
N LEU A 130 -2.23 -38.09 25.52
CA LEU A 130 -3.37 -38.83 26.06
C LEU A 130 -3.55 -40.17 25.35
N VAL A 131 -3.50 -40.20 24.02
CA VAL A 131 -3.60 -41.44 23.23
C VAL A 131 -2.47 -42.42 23.58
N PHE A 132 -1.24 -41.94 23.76
CA PHE A 132 -0.10 -42.75 24.20
C PHE A 132 -0.18 -43.26 25.64
N ARG A 133 -1.03 -42.67 26.50
CA ARG A 133 -1.25 -43.15 27.88
C ARG A 133 -2.36 -44.19 27.99
N PHE A 134 -3.20 -44.31 26.95
CA PHE A 134 -4.33 -45.24 26.89
C PHE A 134 -4.15 -46.33 25.82
N LEU A 135 -2.97 -46.41 25.21
CA LEU A 135 -2.43 -47.53 24.43
C LEU A 135 -1.37 -48.24 25.26
#